data_AF-A0A2W5XSW3-F1
#
_entry.id   AF-A0A2W5XSW3-F1
#
_cell.length_a   1.000
_cell.length_b   1.000
_cell.length_c   1.000
_cell.angle_alpha   90.00
_cell.angle_beta   90.00
_cell.angle_gamma   90.00
#
_symmetry.space_group_name_H-M   'P 1'
#
loop_
_entity.id
_entity.type
_entity.pdbx_description
1 polymer ?
#
loop_
_entity_poly.entity_id
_entity_poly.type
_entity_poly.pdbx_seq_one_letter_code
_entity_poly.pdbx_strand_id
1 'polypeptide(L)'
;MLNPGAPVELDLLVVGGLTVDRFAGGHTAAGGSVLHATLAAARGGLRTGAVTVAGDEPEARAGLLELGRHSEVHAERAPTSIVFRHDESRGVRHLVLEAAGSPLACPARAIRPRAVLYAPVAGELGPGLGGQIYPGAAHGAILQGWLRTLELGSEVQPLPLHALAEPLVARLAACELLVASREDLAAESPDLDAQLDALRRRFGPGPTLVVTDGASGARVAPAGRGRFHEPAPYRVAAVPMVGAGDAFAAIMIAELGAGATVERAARAAAAAVAGLLADRGPGTSSRPAYFVGDVHGMRAELLNLLRNESLIDGAERWVGGAAQLWFLGDLVDRGPDGIGVIELVMRLQAQADEAGGHVGSVLGNHEISLLAADQLGSAPSSGPGGSFHSDWLANGGRPSDLARLRPAHRAWLRQLPFMARVGPALLVHADADVYTSRGSSVAEVNAVVGATLAHGTADAWDALLAALSARRAFLEDATLPATLLATFSGGQVVHGHTLVAAMIGQPPEKVRAPLIYSDGRCVAVDAGLAAGGPGFVYRLPPA
;
A
#
# COMPACT_ATOMS: atom_id res chain seq x y z
N MET A 1 6.08 14.90 -38.24
CA MET A 1 6.55 16.17 -37.65
C MET A 1 5.43 16.68 -36.74
N LEU A 2 5.64 16.66 -35.42
CA LEU A 2 4.66 17.18 -34.45
C LEU A 2 4.65 18.72 -34.50
N ASN A 3 3.47 19.31 -34.45
CA ASN A 3 3.24 20.74 -34.57
C ASN A 3 3.72 21.45 -33.27
N PRO A 4 4.76 22.31 -33.30
CA PRO A 4 5.39 22.87 -32.10
C PRO A 4 4.53 23.90 -31.32
N GLY A 5 3.24 24.05 -31.68
CA GLY A 5 2.30 24.98 -31.04
C GLY A 5 1.03 24.35 -30.45
N ALA A 6 0.88 23.03 -30.47
CA ALA A 6 -0.28 22.38 -29.82
C ALA A 6 -0.08 22.36 -28.29
N PRO A 7 -1.09 22.76 -27.49
CA PRO A 7 -0.98 22.73 -26.04
C PRO A 7 -0.82 21.29 -25.55
N VAL A 8 0.05 21.12 -24.55
CA VAL A 8 0.23 19.82 -23.89
C VAL A 8 -0.97 19.59 -23.00
N GLU A 9 -1.75 18.57 -23.32
CA GLU A 9 -2.82 18.11 -22.46
C GLU A 9 -2.27 17.19 -21.37
N LEU A 10 -2.63 17.41 -20.11
CA LEU A 10 -2.20 16.58 -18.99
C LEU A 10 -3.40 16.15 -18.17
N ASP A 11 -3.35 14.95 -17.59
CA ASP A 11 -4.33 14.55 -16.58
C ASP A 11 -4.06 15.30 -15.27
N LEU A 12 -2.79 15.40 -14.89
CA LEU A 12 -2.36 16.07 -13.67
C LEU A 12 -1.10 16.91 -13.89
N LEU A 13 -1.13 18.15 -13.42
CA LEU A 13 0.05 19.01 -13.28
C LEU A 13 0.34 19.24 -11.80
N VAL A 14 1.56 18.94 -11.36
CA VAL A 14 1.98 19.19 -9.97
C VAL A 14 2.92 20.39 -9.93
N VAL A 15 2.70 21.29 -8.98
CA VAL A 15 3.45 22.53 -8.82
C VAL A 15 4.06 22.59 -7.43
N GLY A 16 5.38 22.67 -7.31
CA GLY A 16 6.07 22.73 -6.03
C GLY A 16 7.59 22.64 -6.16
N GLY A 17 8.32 22.81 -5.06
CA GLY A 17 9.78 22.78 -5.03
C GLY A 17 10.35 21.38 -4.87
N LEU A 18 11.46 21.10 -5.57
CA LEU A 18 12.28 19.93 -5.26
C LEU A 18 13.08 20.18 -3.98
N THR A 19 13.24 19.11 -3.18
CA THR A 19 14.11 19.14 -2.01
C THR A 19 15.32 18.25 -2.18
N VAL A 20 16.37 18.56 -1.42
CA VAL A 20 17.44 17.63 -1.08
C VAL A 20 17.27 17.26 0.39
N ASP A 21 17.00 15.98 0.62
CA ASP A 21 16.82 15.42 1.96
C ASP A 21 18.12 14.75 2.42
N ARG A 22 18.62 15.16 3.59
CA ARG A 22 19.82 14.61 4.23
C ARG A 22 19.43 13.79 5.45
N PHE A 23 19.87 12.54 5.53
CA PHE A 23 19.49 11.61 6.59
C PHE A 23 20.65 11.33 7.56
N ALA A 24 20.30 10.89 8.77
CA ALA A 24 21.26 10.33 9.72
C ALA A 24 22.06 9.18 9.07
N GLY A 25 23.40 9.28 9.07
CA GLY A 25 24.29 8.34 8.37
C GLY A 25 24.92 8.87 7.09
N GLY A 26 24.62 10.12 6.70
CA GLY A 26 25.26 10.80 5.56
C GLY A 26 24.64 10.48 4.20
N HIS A 27 23.55 9.70 4.17
CA HIS A 27 22.77 9.47 2.97
C HIS A 27 22.00 10.73 2.58
N THR A 28 21.93 11.00 1.28
CA THR A 28 21.21 12.14 0.69
C THR A 28 20.32 11.64 -0.45
N ALA A 29 19.14 12.24 -0.61
CA ALA A 29 18.20 11.89 -1.66
C ALA A 29 17.45 13.12 -2.18
N ALA A 30 16.93 12.99 -3.41
CA ALA A 30 15.95 13.93 -3.93
C ALA A 30 14.61 13.69 -3.22
N GLY A 31 13.93 14.77 -2.85
CA GLY A 31 12.62 14.73 -2.22
C GLY A 31 11.70 15.82 -2.75
N GLY A 32 10.70 16.13 -1.94
CA GLY A 32 9.72 17.16 -2.22
C GLY A 32 8.39 16.59 -2.70
N SER A 33 7.30 17.23 -2.29
CA SER A 33 5.95 16.76 -2.62
C SER A 33 5.71 16.74 -4.13
N VAL A 34 6.32 17.66 -4.90
CA VAL A 34 6.27 17.64 -6.36
C VAL A 34 6.86 16.35 -6.94
N LEU A 35 7.98 15.85 -6.41
CA LEU A 35 8.61 14.62 -6.87
C LEU A 35 7.73 13.41 -6.60
N HIS A 36 7.27 13.27 -5.35
CA HIS A 36 6.52 12.11 -4.92
C HIS A 36 5.12 12.04 -5.55
N ALA A 37 4.39 13.16 -5.59
CA ALA A 37 3.07 13.25 -6.20
C ALA A 37 3.12 12.94 -7.71
N THR A 38 4.03 13.56 -8.45
CA THR A 38 4.14 13.35 -9.91
C THR A 38 4.50 11.91 -10.25
N LEU A 39 5.49 11.33 -9.57
CA LEU A 39 5.91 9.95 -9.84
C LEU A 39 4.82 8.94 -9.45
N ALA A 40 4.09 9.17 -8.36
CA ALA A 40 2.97 8.31 -7.97
C ALA A 40 1.85 8.34 -9.02
N ALA A 41 1.46 9.52 -9.47
CA ALA A 41 0.47 9.69 -10.52
C ALA A 41 0.91 9.07 -11.86
N ALA A 42 2.17 9.25 -12.25
CA ALA A 42 2.71 8.64 -13.47
C ALA A 42 2.73 7.11 -13.41
N ARG A 43 3.09 6.52 -12.25
CA ARG A 43 3.02 5.06 -12.03
C ARG A 43 1.59 4.53 -12.08
N GLY A 44 0.61 5.36 -11.68
CA GLY A 44 -0.81 5.08 -11.86
C GLY A 44 -1.31 5.20 -13.30
N GLY A 45 -0.43 5.45 -14.28
CA GLY A 45 -0.76 5.52 -15.70
C GLY A 45 -1.28 6.90 -16.17
N LEU A 46 -1.26 7.91 -15.31
CA LEU A 46 -1.71 9.27 -15.66
C LEU A 46 -0.67 9.99 -16.52
N ARG A 47 -1.13 10.81 -17.47
CA ARG A 47 -0.22 11.74 -18.16
C ARG A 47 0.05 12.93 -17.25
N THR A 48 1.27 13.00 -16.74
CA THR A 48 1.64 13.98 -15.71
C THR A 48 2.61 15.03 -16.23
N GLY A 49 2.60 16.18 -15.57
CA GLY A 49 3.65 17.19 -15.66
C GLY A 49 4.04 17.73 -14.29
N ALA A 50 5.21 18.34 -14.22
CA ALA A 50 5.72 19.02 -13.04
C ALA A 50 6.22 20.42 -13.39
N VAL A 51 5.82 21.42 -12.60
CA VAL A 51 6.45 22.74 -12.57
C VAL A 51 7.18 22.87 -11.25
N THR A 52 8.50 23.04 -11.32
CA THR A 52 9.35 22.99 -10.14
C THR A 52 10.51 23.98 -10.17
N VAL A 53 11.17 24.14 -9.03
CA VAL A 53 12.37 24.95 -8.83
C VAL A 53 13.41 24.09 -8.13
N ALA A 54 14.65 24.12 -8.62
CA ALA A 54 15.74 23.32 -8.10
C ALA A 54 17.10 23.98 -8.33
N GLY A 55 18.05 23.72 -7.45
CA GLY A 55 19.45 24.04 -7.63
C GLY A 55 20.21 22.98 -8.44
N ASP A 56 21.53 23.14 -8.51
CA ASP A 56 22.42 22.25 -9.27
C ASP A 56 22.98 21.08 -8.42
N GLU A 57 22.47 20.86 -7.21
CA GLU A 57 22.89 19.75 -6.35
C GLU A 57 22.71 18.41 -7.08
N PRO A 58 23.64 17.43 -6.92
CA PRO A 58 23.57 16.16 -7.61
C PRO A 58 22.24 15.42 -7.41
N GLU A 59 21.71 15.46 -6.19
CA GLU A 59 20.43 14.85 -5.82
C GLU A 59 19.27 15.55 -6.53
N ALA A 60 19.25 16.89 -6.53
CA ALA A 60 18.23 17.67 -7.22
C ALA A 60 18.24 17.40 -8.74
N ARG A 61 19.43 17.32 -9.35
CA ARG A 61 19.59 16.91 -10.75
C ARG A 61 19.09 15.49 -11.02
N ALA A 62 19.35 14.55 -10.11
CA ALA A 62 18.84 13.19 -10.20
C ALA A 62 17.31 13.17 -10.12
N GLY A 63 16.71 13.95 -9.21
CA GLY A 63 15.26 14.11 -9.10
C GLY A 63 14.62 14.69 -10.36
N LEU A 64 15.24 15.71 -10.96
CA LEU A 64 14.78 16.28 -12.24
C LEU A 64 14.86 15.29 -13.39
N LEU A 65 15.95 14.52 -13.47
CA LEU A 65 16.10 13.47 -14.49
C LEU A 65 15.04 12.39 -14.33
N GLU A 66 14.75 11.98 -13.09
CA GLU A 66 13.72 10.99 -12.80
C GLU A 66 12.33 11.50 -13.18
N LEU A 67 11.99 12.75 -12.83
CA LEU A 67 10.74 13.37 -13.27
C LEU A 67 10.63 13.40 -14.80
N GLY A 68 11.70 13.76 -15.50
CA GLY A 68 11.74 13.87 -16.96
C GLY A 68 11.61 12.54 -17.71
N ARG A 69 11.85 11.40 -17.04
CA ARG A 69 11.59 10.06 -17.62
C ARG A 69 10.10 9.72 -17.67
N HIS A 70 9.30 10.34 -16.79
CA HIS A 70 7.92 9.95 -16.53
C HIS A 70 6.90 11.07 -16.79
N SER A 71 7.34 12.32 -16.89
CA SER A 71 6.44 13.48 -16.96
C SER A 71 7.05 14.63 -17.77
N GLU A 72 6.20 15.56 -18.21
CA GLU A 72 6.68 16.83 -18.76
C GLU A 72 7.16 17.75 -17.63
N VAL A 73 8.44 18.10 -17.63
CA VAL A 73 9.05 18.91 -16.57
C VAL A 73 9.37 20.31 -17.05
N HIS A 74 8.89 21.30 -16.31
CA HIS A 74 9.42 22.65 -16.33
C HIS A 74 10.13 22.93 -15.01
N ALA A 75 11.45 23.12 -15.07
CA ALA A 75 12.27 23.39 -13.90
C ALA A 75 12.93 24.76 -14.01
N GLU A 76 12.63 25.65 -13.06
CA GLU A 76 13.34 26.90 -12.86
C GLU A 76 14.63 26.65 -12.07
N ARG A 77 15.71 27.35 -12.45
CA ARG A 77 17.00 27.22 -11.76
C ARG A 77 17.04 28.13 -10.55
N ALA A 78 17.36 27.56 -9.39
CA ALA A 78 17.68 28.27 -8.16
C ALA A 78 19.19 28.24 -7.86
N PRO A 79 19.72 29.19 -7.06
CA PRO A 79 21.08 29.11 -6.55
C PRO A 79 21.33 27.88 -5.66
N THR A 80 20.30 27.42 -4.95
CA THR A 80 20.30 26.20 -4.13
C THR A 80 18.87 25.64 -4.07
N SER A 81 18.75 24.33 -3.93
CA SER A 81 17.47 23.67 -3.65
C SER A 81 17.00 23.94 -2.22
N ILE A 82 15.74 23.60 -1.92
CA ILE A 82 15.30 23.49 -0.53
C ILE A 82 16.02 22.30 0.08
N VAL A 83 16.66 22.47 1.24
CA VAL A 83 17.41 21.38 1.90
C VAL A 83 16.83 21.13 3.27
N PHE A 84 16.42 19.89 3.52
CA PHE A 84 16.00 19.41 4.83
C PHE A 84 17.00 18.39 5.36
N ARG A 85 17.39 18.55 6.63
CA ARG A 85 18.02 17.48 7.39
C ARG A 85 16.96 16.75 8.21
N HIS A 86 17.05 15.43 8.18
CA HIS A 86 16.15 14.49 8.80
C HIS A 86 16.88 13.85 9.96
N ASP A 87 16.45 14.20 11.17
CA ASP A 87 16.92 13.58 12.40
C ASP A 87 15.88 12.59 12.90
N GLU A 88 16.33 11.48 13.48
CA GLU A 88 15.45 10.56 14.18
C GLU A 88 15.82 10.57 15.66
N SER A 89 14.84 10.90 16.51
CA SER A 89 14.99 10.84 17.96
C SER A 89 13.82 10.06 18.56
N ARG A 90 14.11 8.97 19.29
CA ARG A 90 13.10 8.11 19.94
C ARG A 90 11.98 7.64 19.00
N GLY A 91 12.29 7.38 17.73
CA GLY A 91 11.33 6.94 16.71
C GLY A 91 10.46 8.05 16.12
N VAL A 92 10.73 9.32 16.43
CA VAL A 92 10.09 10.49 15.82
C VAL A 92 11.06 11.14 14.85
N ARG A 93 10.57 11.46 13.64
CA ARG A 93 11.32 12.18 12.61
C ARG A 93 11.21 13.68 12.83
N HIS A 94 12.34 14.34 13.00
CA HIS A 94 12.46 15.79 13.14
C HIS A 94 13.08 16.36 11.88
N LEU A 95 12.45 17.40 11.32
CA LEU A 95 12.93 18.07 10.10
C LEU A 95 13.61 19.37 10.49
N VAL A 96 14.81 19.63 9.99
CA VAL A 96 15.52 20.91 10.15
C VAL A 96 15.73 21.53 8.78
N LEU A 97 15.32 22.78 8.59
CA LEU A 97 15.51 23.50 7.33
C LEU A 97 16.95 24.02 7.25
N GLU A 98 17.76 23.51 6.32
CA GLU A 98 19.15 23.95 6.12
C GLU A 98 19.28 24.98 5.00
N ALA A 99 18.39 24.94 4.00
CA ALA A 99 18.33 25.94 2.94
C ALA A 99 16.88 26.14 2.46
N ALA A 100 16.46 27.38 2.24
CA ALA A 100 15.08 27.75 1.92
C ALA A 100 14.74 27.73 0.41
N GLY A 101 15.70 27.39 -0.46
CA GLY A 101 15.50 27.39 -1.91
C GLY A 101 15.21 28.78 -2.50
N SER A 102 14.37 28.83 -3.54
CA SER A 102 13.93 30.07 -4.19
C SER A 102 12.43 30.01 -4.49
N PRO A 103 11.73 31.17 -4.55
CA PRO A 103 10.34 31.22 -5.00
C PRO A 103 10.21 30.66 -6.42
N LEU A 104 9.16 29.90 -6.66
CA LEU A 104 8.81 29.39 -7.98
C LEU A 104 7.95 30.42 -8.73
N ALA A 105 8.37 30.80 -9.94
CA ALA A 105 7.58 31.65 -10.83
C ALA A 105 6.82 30.81 -11.89
N CYS A 106 6.07 31.50 -12.76
CA CYS A 106 5.21 30.89 -13.77
C CYS A 106 5.89 30.78 -15.14
N PRO A 107 6.05 29.57 -15.72
CA PRO A 107 6.52 29.45 -17.08
C PRO A 107 5.49 29.99 -18.07
N ALA A 108 5.96 30.77 -19.05
CA ALA A 108 5.19 31.15 -20.23
C ALA A 108 5.02 29.99 -21.21
N ARG A 109 4.36 28.89 -20.81
CA ARG A 109 4.08 27.73 -21.67
C ARG A 109 2.59 27.39 -21.68
N ALA A 110 2.07 27.05 -22.86
CA ALA A 110 0.69 26.61 -23.04
C ALA A 110 0.50 25.16 -22.55
N ILE A 111 0.31 24.98 -21.25
CA ILE A 111 -0.05 23.70 -20.62
C ILE A 111 -1.55 23.71 -20.31
N ARG A 112 -2.26 22.62 -20.62
CA ARG A 112 -3.69 22.45 -20.33
C ARG A 112 -3.92 21.19 -19.48
N PRO A 113 -3.83 21.29 -18.15
CA PRO A 113 -4.13 20.17 -17.28
C PRO A 113 -5.63 20.03 -17.02
N ARG A 114 -6.09 18.81 -16.78
CA ARG A 114 -7.44 18.53 -16.23
C ARG A 114 -7.50 18.79 -14.73
N ALA A 115 -6.42 18.50 -14.02
CA ALA A 115 -6.25 18.79 -12.61
C ALA A 115 -4.87 19.40 -12.32
N VAL A 116 -4.81 20.30 -11.34
CA VAL A 116 -3.56 20.85 -10.80
C VAL A 116 -3.46 20.58 -9.31
N LEU A 117 -2.27 20.17 -8.86
CA LEU A 117 -1.95 20.00 -7.45
C LEU A 117 -0.85 20.98 -7.04
N TYR A 118 -1.16 21.92 -6.16
CA TYR A 118 -0.17 22.78 -5.52
C TYR A 118 0.40 22.06 -4.29
N ALA A 119 1.69 21.76 -4.34
CA ALA A 119 2.37 20.88 -3.40
C ALA A 119 3.66 21.52 -2.86
N PRO A 120 3.57 22.68 -2.16
CA PRO A 120 4.75 23.32 -1.60
C PRO A 120 5.30 22.55 -0.41
N VAL A 121 6.58 22.76 -0.13
CA VAL A 121 7.27 22.15 1.01
C VAL A 121 7.94 23.15 1.94
N ALA A 122 8.40 24.30 1.44
CA ALA A 122 9.12 25.30 2.24
C ALA A 122 9.08 26.73 1.65
N GLY A 123 7.87 27.29 1.46
CA GLY A 123 7.71 28.72 1.12
C GLY A 123 8.01 29.10 -0.33
N GLU A 124 8.25 28.12 -1.22
CA GLU A 124 8.48 28.36 -2.64
C GLU A 124 7.22 28.79 -3.39
N LEU A 125 6.04 28.51 -2.85
CA LEU A 125 4.76 29.03 -3.34
C LEU A 125 4.18 30.04 -2.36
N GLY A 126 4.25 31.31 -2.73
CA GLY A 126 3.57 32.38 -1.99
C GLY A 126 2.04 32.37 -2.16
N PRO A 127 1.33 33.37 -1.59
CA PRO A 127 -0.13 33.47 -1.65
C PRO A 127 -0.75 33.49 -3.05
N GLY A 128 0.02 33.92 -4.06
CA GLY A 128 -0.38 33.90 -5.46
C GLY A 128 -0.15 32.56 -6.17
N LEU A 129 0.28 31.50 -5.46
CA LEU A 129 0.61 30.19 -6.01
C LEU A 129 1.62 30.28 -7.17
N GLY A 130 2.60 31.17 -7.06
CA GLY A 130 3.60 31.42 -8.11
C GLY A 130 3.03 32.05 -9.40
N GLY A 131 1.79 32.55 -9.39
CA GLY A 131 1.10 33.04 -10.59
C GLY A 131 0.54 31.93 -11.48
N GLN A 132 0.53 30.69 -10.98
CA GLN A 132 0.08 29.50 -11.69
C GLN A 132 -1.44 29.39 -11.56
N ILE A 133 -2.17 29.72 -12.63
CA ILE A 133 -3.62 29.57 -12.67
C ILE A 133 -3.98 28.84 -13.94
N TYR A 134 -4.70 27.72 -13.78
CA TYR A 134 -5.16 26.89 -14.89
C TYR A 134 -6.69 26.92 -14.93
N PRO A 135 -7.28 27.87 -15.69
CA PRO A 135 -8.74 27.95 -15.82
C PRO A 135 -9.29 26.66 -16.41
N GLY A 136 -10.36 26.15 -15.81
CA GLY A 136 -11.04 24.92 -16.26
C GLY A 136 -10.42 23.61 -15.76
N ALA A 137 -9.29 23.67 -15.04
CA ALA A 137 -8.77 22.51 -14.30
C ALA A 137 -9.41 22.44 -12.90
N ALA A 138 -9.51 21.24 -12.33
CA ALA A 138 -9.75 21.07 -10.89
C ALA A 138 -8.47 21.40 -10.10
N HIS A 139 -8.58 22.15 -9.01
CA HIS A 139 -7.47 22.64 -8.20
C HIS A 139 -7.45 21.92 -6.86
N GLY A 140 -6.31 21.32 -6.54
CA GLY A 140 -6.04 20.70 -5.26
C GLY A 140 -4.79 21.29 -4.61
N ALA A 141 -4.68 21.22 -3.28
CA ALA A 141 -3.50 21.67 -2.58
C ALA A 141 -3.11 20.74 -1.41
N ILE A 142 -1.81 20.48 -1.27
CA ILE A 142 -1.21 19.87 -0.07
C ILE A 142 -0.79 21.01 0.85
N LEU A 143 -1.38 21.07 2.05
CA LEU A 143 -1.23 22.19 2.96
C LEU A 143 0.13 22.23 3.67
N GLN A 144 0.85 21.11 3.69
CA GLN A 144 2.11 20.89 4.39
C GLN A 144 3.08 22.08 4.32
N GLY A 145 3.40 22.59 3.12
CA GLY A 145 4.38 23.67 2.95
C GLY A 145 3.97 25.01 3.56
N TRP A 146 2.67 25.25 3.79
CA TRP A 146 2.16 26.47 4.42
C TRP A 146 1.85 26.30 5.91
N LEU A 147 1.71 25.06 6.40
CA LEU A 147 1.46 24.73 7.81
C LEU A 147 2.76 24.48 8.58
N ARG A 148 3.83 25.17 8.20
CA ARG A 148 5.16 25.02 8.79
C ARG A 148 5.72 26.36 9.25
N THR A 149 6.28 26.39 10.45
CA THR A 149 7.23 27.42 10.86
C THR A 149 8.60 27.04 10.29
N LEU A 150 9.15 27.95 9.48
CA LEU A 150 10.37 27.71 8.69
C LEU A 150 11.43 28.73 9.09
N GLU A 151 12.36 28.30 9.94
CA GLU A 151 13.54 29.09 10.33
C GLU A 151 14.80 28.30 9.97
N LEU A 152 15.77 28.97 9.34
CA LEU A 152 17.02 28.32 8.92
C LEU A 152 17.80 27.82 10.14
N GLY A 153 18.18 26.54 10.11
CA GLY A 153 18.88 25.85 11.19
C GLY A 153 17.99 25.39 12.34
N SER A 154 16.69 25.73 12.33
CA SER A 154 15.74 25.34 13.35
C SER A 154 14.90 24.14 12.92
N GLU A 155 14.39 23.42 13.91
CA GLU A 155 13.41 22.36 13.69
C GLU A 155 12.10 22.95 13.16
N VAL A 156 11.55 22.32 12.11
CA VAL A 156 10.26 22.65 11.53
C VAL A 156 9.16 22.29 12.52
N GLN A 157 8.32 23.27 12.84
CA GLN A 157 7.17 23.10 13.73
C GLN A 157 5.85 23.31 12.97
N PRO A 158 4.75 22.64 13.37
CA PRO A 158 3.43 22.90 12.80
C PRO A 158 2.99 24.35 13.05
N LEU A 159 2.54 25.03 11.99
CA LEU A 159 1.98 26.38 12.07
C LEU A 159 0.45 26.30 12.20
N PRO A 160 -0.17 26.98 13.19
CA PRO A 160 -1.61 26.92 13.35
C PRO A 160 -2.34 27.64 12.21
N LEU A 161 -3.55 27.16 11.88
CA LEU A 161 -4.35 27.60 10.74
C LEU A 161 -4.69 29.10 10.76
N HIS A 162 -4.83 29.67 11.95
CA HIS A 162 -5.13 31.10 12.12
C HIS A 162 -3.95 32.01 11.73
N ALA A 163 -2.73 31.47 11.67
CA ALA A 163 -1.54 32.23 11.28
C ALA A 163 -1.34 32.30 9.75
N LEU A 164 -2.11 31.54 8.97
CA LEU A 164 -2.09 31.63 7.51
C LEU A 164 -2.56 33.01 7.05
N ALA A 165 -1.84 33.59 6.08
CA ALA A 165 -2.21 34.88 5.51
C ALA A 165 -3.56 34.82 4.77
N GLU A 166 -4.43 35.81 4.99
CA GLU A 166 -5.77 35.85 4.39
C GLU A 166 -5.80 35.72 2.86
N PRO A 167 -4.88 36.35 2.08
CA PRO A 167 -4.88 36.16 0.63
C PRO A 167 -4.64 34.70 0.21
N LEU A 168 -3.80 33.97 0.95
CA LEU A 168 -3.56 32.55 0.70
C LEU A 168 -4.81 31.74 1.07
N VAL A 169 -5.46 32.04 2.20
CA VAL A 169 -6.66 31.32 2.60
C VAL A 169 -7.81 31.52 1.64
N ALA A 170 -8.03 32.75 1.15
CA ALA A 170 -9.00 33.01 0.10
C ALA A 170 -8.71 32.18 -1.16
N ARG A 171 -7.43 31.95 -1.48
CA ARG A 171 -7.04 31.16 -2.65
C ARG A 171 -7.23 29.66 -2.45
N LEU A 172 -6.83 29.14 -1.29
CA LEU A 172 -7.02 27.73 -0.92
C LEU A 172 -8.50 27.37 -0.75
N ALA A 173 -9.32 28.28 -0.21
CA ALA A 173 -10.77 28.10 -0.08
C ALA A 173 -11.49 27.96 -1.44
N ALA A 174 -10.87 28.40 -2.53
CA ALA A 174 -11.39 28.25 -3.89
C ALA A 174 -10.98 26.93 -4.57
N CYS A 175 -10.10 26.13 -3.95
CA CYS A 175 -9.73 24.82 -4.46
C CYS A 175 -10.82 23.78 -4.19
N GLU A 176 -10.91 22.77 -5.04
CA GLU A 176 -11.81 21.61 -4.88
C GLU A 176 -11.33 20.65 -3.79
N LEU A 177 -10.01 20.56 -3.56
CA LEU A 177 -9.41 19.63 -2.61
C LEU A 177 -8.31 20.30 -1.77
N LEU A 178 -8.39 20.15 -0.45
CA LEU A 178 -7.30 20.49 0.47
C LEU A 178 -6.91 19.25 1.28
N VAL A 179 -5.62 18.91 1.28
CA VAL A 179 -5.07 17.74 1.98
C VAL A 179 -4.04 18.19 3.00
N ALA A 180 -4.15 17.69 4.22
CA ALA A 180 -3.15 17.78 5.27
C ALA A 180 -2.89 16.40 5.88
N SER A 181 -1.77 16.24 6.57
CA SER A 181 -1.52 15.10 7.45
C SER A 181 -1.97 15.40 8.88
N ARG A 182 -2.12 14.35 9.70
CA ARG A 182 -2.34 14.50 11.15
C ARG A 182 -1.25 15.39 11.76
N GLU A 183 -0.01 15.21 11.32
CA GLU A 183 1.18 15.91 11.81
C GLU A 183 1.15 17.40 11.46
N ASP A 184 0.72 17.76 10.24
CA ASP A 184 0.57 19.16 9.82
C ASP A 184 -0.41 19.95 10.70
N LEU A 185 -1.42 19.25 11.25
CA LEU A 185 -2.49 19.83 12.06
C LEU A 185 -2.32 19.56 13.56
N ALA A 186 -1.14 19.10 13.99
CA ALA A 186 -0.86 18.81 15.39
C ALA A 186 -1.00 20.04 16.31
N ALA A 187 -0.83 21.26 15.77
CA ALA A 187 -1.06 22.51 16.49
C ALA A 187 -2.55 22.80 16.78
N GLU A 188 -3.48 22.18 16.05
CA GLU A 188 -4.93 22.43 16.18
C GLU A 188 -5.57 21.48 17.19
N SER A 189 -5.31 20.19 17.07
CA SER A 189 -5.92 19.15 17.90
C SER A 189 -5.21 17.80 17.69
N PRO A 190 -5.13 16.92 18.71
CA PRO A 190 -4.75 15.52 18.53
C PRO A 190 -5.86 14.65 17.92
N ASP A 191 -7.12 15.13 17.95
CA ASP A 191 -8.27 14.45 17.37
C ASP A 191 -8.50 14.84 15.91
N LEU A 192 -8.58 13.84 15.02
CA LEU A 192 -8.69 14.03 13.57
C LEU A 192 -10.00 14.73 13.16
N ASP A 193 -11.09 14.48 13.89
CA ASP A 193 -12.39 15.07 13.58
C ASP A 193 -12.43 16.55 13.93
N ALA A 194 -11.82 16.93 15.05
CA ALA A 194 -11.59 18.32 15.43
C ALA A 194 -10.62 19.03 14.47
N GLN A 195 -9.60 18.32 13.93
CA GLN A 195 -8.72 18.86 12.89
C GLN A 195 -9.51 19.18 11.60
N LEU A 196 -10.39 18.29 11.15
CA LEU A 196 -11.28 18.55 10.02
C LEU A 196 -12.23 19.73 10.30
N ASP A 197 -12.77 19.85 11.50
CA ASP A 197 -13.63 20.98 11.87
C ASP A 197 -12.85 22.30 11.87
N ALA A 198 -11.58 22.29 12.27
CA ALA A 198 -10.70 23.46 12.20
C ALA A 198 -10.43 23.89 10.75
N LEU A 199 -10.13 22.93 9.85
CA LEU A 199 -10.02 23.18 8.41
C LEU A 199 -11.32 23.76 7.84
N ARG A 200 -12.48 23.19 8.21
CA ARG A 200 -13.79 23.65 7.74
C ARG A 200 -14.11 25.06 8.21
N ARG A 201 -13.76 25.43 9.45
CA ARG A 201 -13.87 26.81 9.94
C ARG A 201 -12.94 27.76 9.20
N ARG A 202 -11.72 27.33 8.86
CA ARG A 202 -10.73 28.21 8.21
C ARG A 202 -10.99 28.44 6.73
N PHE A 203 -11.34 27.39 5.99
CA PHE A 203 -11.46 27.42 4.52
C PHE A 203 -12.90 27.42 4.01
N GLY A 204 -13.89 27.32 4.90
CA GLY A 204 -15.30 27.37 4.54
C GLY A 204 -15.82 26.08 3.89
N PRO A 205 -17.06 26.09 3.37
CA PRO A 205 -17.76 24.87 2.92
C PRO A 205 -17.35 24.38 1.52
N GLY A 206 -16.60 25.20 0.76
CA GLY A 206 -16.26 24.96 -0.65
C GLY A 206 -15.39 23.72 -0.90
N PRO A 207 -14.21 23.59 -0.27
CA PRO A 207 -13.31 22.48 -0.55
C PRO A 207 -13.78 21.17 0.07
N THR A 208 -13.42 20.07 -0.58
CA THR A 208 -13.28 18.77 0.08
C THR A 208 -12.02 18.79 0.94
N LEU A 209 -12.16 18.42 2.21
CA LEU A 209 -11.07 18.45 3.19
C LEU A 209 -10.64 17.03 3.51
N VAL A 210 -9.33 16.79 3.54
CA VAL A 210 -8.75 15.49 3.85
C VAL A 210 -7.67 15.64 4.90
N VAL A 211 -7.73 14.77 5.92
CA VAL A 211 -6.65 14.55 6.88
C VAL A 211 -6.18 13.11 6.75
N THR A 212 -4.94 12.92 6.33
CA THR A 212 -4.29 11.60 6.24
C THR A 212 -3.79 11.15 7.61
N ASP A 213 -3.96 9.86 7.93
CA ASP A 213 -3.61 9.24 9.21
C ASP A 213 -2.76 7.97 9.02
N GLY A 214 -1.67 8.10 8.25
CA GLY A 214 -0.71 7.03 8.00
C GLY A 214 -1.37 5.70 7.59
N ALA A 215 -1.04 4.62 8.31
CA ALA A 215 -1.56 3.28 8.05
C ALA A 215 -3.08 3.13 8.31
N SER A 216 -3.71 4.09 8.99
CA SER A 216 -5.16 4.09 9.23
C SER A 216 -5.95 4.59 8.02
N GLY A 217 -5.31 5.17 6.99
CA GLY A 217 -5.98 5.74 5.82
C GLY A 217 -6.21 7.24 5.96
N ALA A 218 -7.41 7.73 5.65
CA ALA A 218 -7.71 9.16 5.65
C ALA A 218 -9.13 9.49 6.15
N ARG A 219 -9.28 10.59 6.88
CA ARG A 219 -10.58 11.21 7.19
C ARG A 219 -10.92 12.22 6.10
N VAL A 220 -12.11 12.08 5.51
CA VAL A 220 -12.55 12.87 4.36
C VAL A 220 -13.85 13.60 4.70
N ALA A 221 -13.90 14.91 4.45
CA ALA A 221 -15.08 15.75 4.59
C ALA A 221 -15.39 16.45 3.25
N PRO A 222 -16.28 15.88 2.42
CA PRO A 222 -16.73 16.49 1.17
C PRO A 222 -17.38 17.86 1.39
N ALA A 223 -17.37 18.69 0.35
CA ALA A 223 -18.05 19.97 0.32
C ALA A 223 -19.56 19.82 0.62
N GLY A 224 -20.06 20.52 1.64
CA GLY A 224 -21.48 20.55 1.99
C GLY A 224 -22.12 19.21 2.42
N ARG A 225 -21.33 18.18 2.76
CA ARG A 225 -21.81 16.86 3.21
C ARG A 225 -21.15 16.42 4.51
N GLY A 226 -21.62 15.29 5.06
CA GLY A 226 -21.02 14.65 6.23
C GLY A 226 -19.63 14.07 5.95
N ARG A 227 -18.86 13.80 7.01
CA ARG A 227 -17.53 13.20 6.95
C ARG A 227 -17.59 11.67 6.86
N PHE A 228 -16.55 11.05 6.32
CA PHE A 228 -16.35 9.60 6.35
C PHE A 228 -14.87 9.23 6.52
N HIS A 229 -14.62 7.97 6.89
CA HIS A 229 -13.28 7.39 6.95
C HIS A 229 -13.04 6.53 5.73
N GLU A 230 -12.01 6.85 4.95
CA GLU A 230 -11.48 5.94 3.93
C GLU A 230 -10.31 5.14 4.52
N PRO A 231 -10.48 3.85 4.83
CA PRO A 231 -9.41 3.03 5.37
C PRO A 231 -8.37 2.71 4.29
N ALA A 232 -7.12 2.47 4.70
CA ALA A 232 -6.17 1.79 3.82
C ALA A 232 -6.73 0.40 3.48
N PRO A 233 -6.75 -0.03 2.20
CA PRO A 233 -7.40 -1.28 1.81
C PRO A 233 -6.69 -2.51 2.40
N TYR A 234 -5.39 -2.41 2.67
CA TYR A 234 -4.59 -3.39 3.39
C TYR A 234 -3.40 -2.68 4.03
N ARG A 235 -2.84 -3.28 5.08
CA ARG A 235 -1.68 -2.72 5.79
C ARG A 235 -0.40 -3.14 5.07
N VAL A 236 0.43 -2.16 4.72
CA VAL A 236 1.82 -2.42 4.31
C VAL A 236 2.72 -2.05 5.48
N ALA A 237 3.29 -3.06 6.13
CA ALA A 237 4.17 -2.89 7.29
C ALA A 237 5.64 -2.70 6.86
N ALA A 238 6.44 -2.08 7.72
CA ALA A 238 7.89 -1.95 7.58
C ALA A 238 8.40 -1.27 6.29
N VAL A 239 7.60 -0.38 5.70
CA VAL A 239 7.98 0.43 4.53
C VAL A 239 7.96 1.93 4.87
N PRO A 240 8.92 2.72 4.35
CA PRO A 240 8.87 4.17 4.50
C PRO A 240 7.59 4.77 3.90
N MET A 241 6.81 5.46 4.74
CA MET A 241 5.56 6.15 4.34
C MET A 241 5.80 7.46 3.55
N VAL A 242 7.07 7.76 3.22
CA VAL A 242 7.47 9.03 2.60
C VAL A 242 6.74 9.25 1.27
N GLY A 243 6.00 10.34 1.15
CA GLY A 243 5.23 10.63 -0.05
C GLY A 243 3.94 9.84 -0.24
N ALA A 244 3.50 9.06 0.76
CA ALA A 244 2.18 8.41 0.75
C ALA A 244 1.05 9.45 0.73
N GLY A 245 1.16 10.52 1.53
CA GLY A 245 0.22 11.65 1.51
C GLY A 245 0.22 12.40 0.17
N ASP A 246 1.41 12.60 -0.42
CA ASP A 246 1.56 13.24 -1.73
C ASP A 246 0.89 12.42 -2.84
N ALA A 247 1.10 11.10 -2.84
CA ALA A 247 0.45 10.17 -3.74
C ALA A 247 -1.07 10.16 -3.56
N PHE A 248 -1.56 10.16 -2.31
CA PHE A 248 -2.99 10.24 -2.01
C PHE A 248 -3.61 11.49 -2.63
N ALA A 249 -3.02 12.66 -2.37
CA ALA A 249 -3.49 13.94 -2.88
C ALA A 249 -3.50 13.99 -4.41
N ALA A 250 -2.43 13.50 -5.04
CA ALA A 250 -2.27 13.47 -6.50
C ALA A 250 -3.33 12.63 -7.21
N ILE A 251 -3.56 11.40 -6.75
CA ILE A 251 -4.57 10.51 -7.33
C ILE A 251 -5.97 11.06 -7.07
N MET A 252 -6.23 11.57 -5.86
CA MET A 252 -7.54 12.09 -5.52
C MET A 252 -7.93 13.30 -6.38
N ILE A 253 -7.05 14.29 -6.57
CA ILE A 253 -7.38 15.46 -7.40
C ILE A 253 -7.48 15.09 -8.88
N ALA A 254 -6.68 14.13 -9.37
CA ALA A 254 -6.77 13.66 -10.74
C ALA A 254 -8.13 12.99 -11.02
N GLU A 255 -8.60 12.12 -10.12
CA GLU A 255 -9.94 11.50 -10.21
C GLU A 255 -11.06 12.54 -10.14
N LEU A 256 -10.96 13.54 -9.26
CA LEU A 256 -11.94 14.63 -9.18
C LEU A 256 -11.94 15.47 -10.46
N GLY A 257 -10.77 15.80 -11.01
CA GLY A 257 -10.63 16.45 -12.33
C GLY A 257 -11.15 15.60 -13.48
N ALA A 258 -11.29 14.29 -13.28
CA ALA A 258 -11.95 13.38 -14.20
C ALA A 258 -13.47 13.25 -13.99
N GLY A 259 -14.04 13.95 -13.01
CA GLY A 259 -15.47 13.93 -12.70
C GLY A 259 -15.90 12.78 -11.80
N ALA A 260 -14.97 12.10 -11.11
CA ALA A 260 -15.31 11.08 -10.12
C ALA A 260 -16.00 11.69 -8.89
N THR A 261 -16.78 10.87 -8.16
CA THR A 261 -17.28 11.27 -6.85
C THR A 261 -16.16 11.28 -5.81
N VAL A 262 -16.34 12.00 -4.71
CA VAL A 262 -15.34 12.08 -3.63
C VAL A 262 -15.01 10.72 -3.03
N GLU A 263 -16.03 9.86 -2.86
CA GLU A 263 -15.87 8.51 -2.31
C GLU A 263 -15.06 7.61 -3.27
N ARG A 264 -15.31 7.71 -4.57
CA ARG A 264 -14.54 6.98 -5.58
C ARG A 264 -13.09 7.48 -5.62
N ALA A 265 -12.89 8.80 -5.63
CA ALA A 265 -11.58 9.40 -5.66
C ALA A 265 -10.75 9.04 -4.41
N ALA A 266 -11.35 9.07 -3.22
CA ALA A 266 -10.71 8.67 -1.98
C ALA A 266 -10.30 7.18 -1.99
N ARG A 267 -11.20 6.29 -2.43
CA ARG A 267 -10.92 4.85 -2.56
C ARG A 267 -9.79 4.56 -3.53
N ALA A 268 -9.79 5.21 -4.70
CA ALA A 268 -8.73 5.07 -5.70
C ALA A 268 -7.38 5.56 -5.16
N ALA A 269 -7.37 6.69 -4.46
CA ALA A 269 -6.18 7.22 -3.82
C ALA A 269 -5.62 6.28 -2.73
N ALA A 270 -6.49 5.74 -1.86
CA ALA A 270 -6.08 4.79 -0.82
C ALA A 270 -5.49 3.49 -1.43
N ALA A 271 -6.09 2.98 -2.51
CA ALA A 271 -5.59 1.81 -3.23
C ALA A 271 -4.24 2.06 -3.91
N ALA A 272 -4.08 3.19 -4.59
CA ALA A 272 -2.83 3.57 -5.24
C ALA A 272 -1.69 3.72 -4.22
N VAL A 273 -1.96 4.34 -3.07
CA VAL A 273 -0.98 4.47 -1.98
C VAL A 273 -0.58 3.10 -1.44
N ALA A 274 -1.55 2.22 -1.15
CA ALA A 274 -1.26 0.88 -0.67
C ALA A 274 -0.41 0.09 -1.68
N GLY A 275 -0.71 0.20 -2.98
CA GLY A 275 0.10 -0.41 -4.04
C GLY A 275 1.52 0.11 -4.12
N LEU A 276 1.68 1.44 -4.09
CA LEU A 276 2.99 2.08 -4.11
C LEU A 276 3.82 1.70 -2.87
N LEU A 277 3.19 1.57 -1.71
CA LEU A 277 3.85 1.11 -0.49
C LEU A 277 4.20 -0.38 -0.58
N ALA A 278 3.32 -1.22 -1.15
CA ALA A 278 3.61 -2.63 -1.38
C ALA A 278 4.78 -2.83 -2.36
N ASP A 279 4.87 -1.98 -3.39
CA ASP A 279 6.00 -1.95 -4.32
C ASP A 279 7.32 -1.53 -3.66
N ARG A 280 7.24 -0.69 -2.62
CA ARG A 280 8.36 -0.28 -1.76
C ARG A 280 8.65 -1.27 -0.63
N GLY A 281 7.79 -2.27 -0.44
CA GLY A 281 8.12 -3.47 0.31
C GLY A 281 9.49 -3.96 -0.13
N PRO A 282 10.33 -4.50 0.77
CA PRO A 282 11.78 -4.65 0.56
C PRO A 282 12.12 -5.40 -0.72
N GLY A 283 12.25 -4.64 -1.80
CA GLY A 283 12.72 -5.02 -3.12
C GLY A 283 13.87 -4.10 -3.44
N THR A 284 15.10 -4.59 -3.19
CA THR A 284 16.43 -4.17 -3.73
C THR A 284 17.61 -4.43 -2.78
N SER A 285 17.43 -5.07 -1.61
CA SER A 285 18.55 -5.71 -0.89
C SER A 285 18.32 -7.21 -0.72
N SER A 286 19.41 -7.97 -0.81
CA SER A 286 19.54 -9.44 -0.80
C SER A 286 19.06 -10.12 0.51
N ARG A 287 17.82 -9.84 0.93
CA ARG A 287 17.20 -10.46 2.11
C ARG A 287 16.65 -11.83 1.71
N PRO A 288 17.04 -12.93 2.39
CA PRO A 288 16.46 -14.24 2.13
C PRO A 288 14.96 -14.22 2.34
N ALA A 289 14.19 -14.72 1.37
CA ALA A 289 12.75 -14.93 1.49
C ALA A 289 12.45 -16.41 1.64
N TYR A 290 11.56 -16.74 2.58
CA TYR A 290 11.14 -18.08 2.93
C TYR A 290 9.62 -18.19 2.80
N PHE A 291 9.13 -19.29 2.25
CA PHE A 291 7.71 -19.54 1.99
C PHE A 291 7.27 -20.84 2.65
N VAL A 292 6.11 -20.81 3.30
CA VAL A 292 5.46 -21.97 3.92
C VAL A 292 4.02 -22.04 3.43
N GLY A 293 3.62 -23.19 2.88
CA GLY A 293 2.22 -23.44 2.48
C GLY A 293 1.43 -24.16 3.58
N ASP A 294 0.14 -23.85 3.66
CA ASP A 294 -0.94 -24.73 4.12
C ASP A 294 -0.66 -25.46 5.46
N VAL A 295 -0.43 -24.66 6.50
CA VAL A 295 -0.07 -25.16 7.84
C VAL A 295 -1.23 -25.93 8.49
N HIS A 296 -2.48 -25.49 8.27
CA HIS A 296 -3.67 -26.15 8.76
C HIS A 296 -3.64 -26.51 10.25
N GLY A 297 -3.34 -25.54 11.12
CA GLY A 297 -3.32 -25.75 12.57
C GLY A 297 -2.26 -26.74 13.09
N MET A 298 -1.35 -27.22 12.24
CA MET A 298 -0.22 -28.10 12.60
C MET A 298 0.91 -27.30 13.25
N ARG A 299 0.60 -26.67 14.38
CA ARG A 299 1.48 -25.70 15.06
C ARG A 299 2.81 -26.30 15.49
N ALA A 300 2.81 -27.54 15.98
CA ALA A 300 4.03 -28.20 16.47
C ALA A 300 5.01 -28.45 15.31
N GLU A 301 4.49 -28.90 14.18
CA GLU A 301 5.21 -29.14 12.94
C GLU A 301 5.75 -27.83 12.37
N LEU A 302 4.92 -26.77 12.33
CA LEU A 302 5.38 -25.44 11.91
C LEU A 302 6.56 -24.95 12.76
N LEU A 303 6.49 -25.07 14.09
CA LEU A 303 7.60 -24.67 14.96
C LEU A 303 8.88 -25.45 14.65
N ASN A 304 8.78 -26.73 14.32
CA ASN A 304 9.95 -27.53 13.92
C ASN A 304 10.53 -27.05 12.59
N LEU A 305 9.68 -26.75 11.59
CA LEU A 305 10.13 -26.21 10.30
C LEU A 305 10.86 -24.88 10.46
N LEU A 306 10.28 -23.94 11.22
CA LEU A 306 10.87 -22.62 11.43
C LEU A 306 12.18 -22.67 12.24
N ARG A 307 12.30 -23.61 13.19
CA ARG A 307 13.56 -23.83 13.94
C ARG A 307 14.65 -24.42 13.05
N ASN A 308 14.30 -25.36 12.18
CA ASN A 308 15.26 -25.98 11.27
C ASN A 308 15.88 -24.96 10.31
N GLU A 309 15.09 -23.97 9.89
CA GLU A 309 15.56 -22.83 9.08
C GLU A 309 16.18 -21.68 9.90
N SER A 310 16.33 -21.86 11.22
CA SER A 310 16.85 -20.83 12.13
C SER A 310 16.08 -19.50 12.05
N LEU A 311 14.78 -19.55 11.78
CA LEU A 311 13.90 -18.38 11.77
C LEU A 311 13.37 -18.03 13.17
N ILE A 312 13.26 -19.04 14.03
CA ILE A 312 12.84 -18.89 15.44
C ILE A 312 13.77 -19.65 16.40
N ASP A 313 13.84 -19.19 17.64
CA ASP A 313 14.57 -19.86 18.72
C ASP A 313 13.72 -20.91 19.49
N GLY A 314 14.34 -21.52 20.50
CA GLY A 314 13.66 -22.51 21.36
C GLY A 314 12.48 -21.96 22.17
N ALA A 315 12.40 -20.63 22.34
CA ALA A 315 11.30 -19.94 23.00
C ALA A 315 10.30 -19.34 21.99
N GLU A 316 10.36 -19.76 20.72
CA GLU A 316 9.50 -19.31 19.62
C GLU A 316 9.62 -17.83 19.29
N ARG A 317 10.77 -17.20 19.58
CA ARG A 317 11.03 -15.81 19.20
C ARG A 317 11.73 -15.74 17.85
N TRP A 318 11.42 -14.70 17.08
CA TRP A 318 12.11 -14.40 15.84
C TRP A 318 13.62 -14.22 16.04
N VAL A 319 14.41 -14.98 15.28
CA VAL A 319 15.87 -14.83 15.17
C VAL A 319 16.35 -14.82 13.73
N GLY A 320 15.42 -14.77 12.76
CA GLY A 320 15.70 -14.69 11.32
C GLY A 320 16.34 -13.39 10.85
N GLY A 321 16.59 -12.42 11.74
CA GLY A 321 17.18 -11.13 11.42
C GLY A 321 16.37 -10.38 10.36
N ALA A 322 17.03 -9.97 9.27
CA ALA A 322 16.41 -9.28 8.15
C ALA A 322 15.70 -10.19 7.13
N ALA A 323 15.54 -11.49 7.42
CA ALA A 323 14.84 -12.42 6.54
C ALA A 323 13.35 -12.05 6.38
N GLN A 324 12.77 -12.52 5.29
CA GLN A 324 11.34 -12.45 5.03
C GLN A 324 10.75 -13.86 5.13
N LEU A 325 9.68 -14.04 5.89
CA LEU A 325 8.91 -15.28 5.96
C LEU A 325 7.47 -15.01 5.50
N TRP A 326 6.96 -15.84 4.62
CA TRP A 326 5.63 -15.67 4.05
C TRP A 326 4.85 -16.98 4.11
N PHE A 327 3.62 -16.89 4.60
CA PHE A 327 2.66 -17.99 4.61
C PHE A 327 1.72 -17.89 3.40
N LEU A 328 1.52 -18.98 2.68
CA LEU A 328 0.69 -19.00 1.47
C LEU A 328 -0.77 -19.37 1.75
N GLY A 329 -1.34 -18.80 2.82
CA GLY A 329 -2.68 -19.08 3.29
C GLY A 329 -2.81 -20.41 4.03
N ASP A 330 -4.05 -20.74 4.41
CA ASP A 330 -4.45 -21.98 5.07
C ASP A 330 -3.67 -22.26 6.36
N LEU A 331 -3.65 -21.26 7.23
CA LEU A 331 -3.09 -21.34 8.58
C LEU A 331 -3.96 -22.17 9.52
N VAL A 332 -5.28 -22.19 9.28
CA VAL A 332 -6.29 -22.76 10.17
C VAL A 332 -6.95 -24.03 9.61
N ASP A 333 -7.83 -24.62 10.43
CA ASP A 333 -8.61 -25.83 10.16
C ASP A 333 -7.78 -27.10 9.98
N ARG A 334 -8.46 -28.25 9.93
CA ARG A 334 -7.94 -29.62 9.82
C ARG A 334 -7.05 -30.08 10.98
N GLY A 335 -6.01 -29.34 11.35
CA GLY A 335 -5.16 -29.65 12.50
C GLY A 335 -5.80 -29.29 13.84
N PRO A 336 -5.05 -29.47 14.95
CA PRO A 336 -5.57 -29.31 16.30
C PRO A 336 -5.55 -27.88 16.86
N ASP A 337 -4.76 -26.95 16.29
CA ASP A 337 -4.55 -25.62 16.89
C ASP A 337 -4.41 -24.48 15.86
N GLY A 338 -5.48 -24.19 15.11
CA GLY A 338 -5.50 -23.12 14.11
C GLY A 338 -5.32 -21.73 14.73
N ILE A 339 -6.00 -21.42 15.84
CA ILE A 339 -5.83 -20.11 16.50
C ILE A 339 -4.43 -19.95 17.08
N GLY A 340 -3.80 -21.02 17.58
CA GLY A 340 -2.41 -20.96 18.06
C GLY A 340 -1.41 -20.68 16.94
N VAL A 341 -1.69 -21.12 15.70
CA VAL A 341 -0.91 -20.74 14.51
C VAL A 341 -1.09 -19.25 14.21
N ILE A 342 -2.33 -18.74 14.16
CA ILE A 342 -2.59 -17.30 13.97
C ILE A 342 -1.83 -16.46 15.01
N GLU A 343 -1.94 -16.82 16.29
CA GLU A 343 -1.28 -16.10 17.37
C GLU A 343 0.25 -16.15 17.26
N LEU A 344 0.82 -17.26 16.77
CA LEU A 344 2.25 -17.38 16.49
C LEU A 344 2.66 -16.44 15.34
N VAL A 345 1.96 -16.47 14.21
CA VAL A 345 2.25 -15.62 13.04
C VAL A 345 2.16 -14.14 13.41
N MET A 346 1.10 -13.73 14.12
CA MET A 346 0.94 -12.35 14.59
C MET A 346 2.11 -11.89 15.49
N ARG A 347 2.60 -12.76 16.39
CA ARG A 347 3.76 -12.44 17.24
C ARG A 347 5.05 -12.34 16.43
N LEU A 348 5.29 -13.31 15.55
CA LEU A 348 6.51 -13.32 14.72
C LEU A 348 6.56 -12.13 13.78
N GLN A 349 5.41 -11.68 13.26
CA GLN A 349 5.29 -10.46 12.46
C GLN A 349 5.78 -9.22 13.22
N ALA A 350 5.31 -9.01 14.45
CA ALA A 350 5.77 -7.89 15.26
C ALA A 350 7.29 -7.96 15.54
N GLN A 351 7.80 -9.15 15.91
CA GLN A 351 9.22 -9.33 16.23
C GLN A 351 10.13 -9.20 15.02
N ALA A 352 9.70 -9.68 13.85
CA ALA A 352 10.45 -9.57 12.61
C ALA A 352 10.54 -8.12 12.16
N ASP A 353 9.45 -7.36 12.21
CA ASP A 353 9.44 -5.94 11.88
C ASP A 353 10.41 -5.15 12.80
N GLU A 354 10.44 -5.45 14.11
CA GLU A 354 11.39 -4.86 15.06
C GLU A 354 12.86 -5.20 14.75
N ALA A 355 13.12 -6.39 14.20
CA ALA A 355 14.45 -6.86 13.83
C ALA A 355 14.87 -6.47 12.40
N GLY A 356 14.05 -5.69 11.69
CA GLY A 356 14.28 -5.32 10.29
C GLY A 356 14.04 -6.44 9.27
N GLY A 357 13.44 -7.55 9.70
CA GLY A 357 12.90 -8.62 8.87
C GLY A 357 11.44 -8.37 8.51
N HIS A 358 10.75 -9.44 8.09
CA HIS A 358 9.32 -9.38 7.81
C HIS A 358 8.67 -10.76 7.94
N VAL A 359 7.46 -10.82 8.50
CA VAL A 359 6.59 -12.01 8.41
C VAL A 359 5.24 -11.59 7.86
N GLY A 360 4.80 -12.23 6.78
CA GLY A 360 3.52 -11.96 6.13
C GLY A 360 2.73 -13.24 5.85
N SER A 361 1.45 -13.09 5.55
CA SER A 361 0.59 -14.17 5.06
C SER A 361 -0.30 -13.63 3.95
N VAL A 362 -0.53 -14.40 2.89
CA VAL A 362 -1.68 -14.16 2.02
C VAL A 362 -2.91 -14.89 2.59
N LEU A 363 -4.11 -14.50 2.17
CA LEU A 363 -5.36 -15.15 2.52
C LEU A 363 -5.50 -16.52 1.83
N GLY A 364 -5.76 -17.56 2.61
CA GLY A 364 -6.24 -18.85 2.12
C GLY A 364 -7.76 -18.94 2.08
N ASN A 365 -8.28 -20.00 1.43
CA ASN A 365 -9.71 -20.25 1.45
C ASN A 365 -10.19 -20.67 2.85
N HIS A 366 -9.34 -21.26 3.68
CA HIS A 366 -9.68 -21.59 5.06
C HIS A 366 -9.78 -20.36 5.99
N GLU A 367 -8.95 -19.33 5.80
CA GLU A 367 -9.12 -18.06 6.53
C GLU A 367 -10.46 -17.39 6.17
N ILE A 368 -10.81 -17.37 4.88
CA ILE A 368 -12.08 -16.82 4.42
C ILE A 368 -13.25 -17.67 4.91
N SER A 369 -13.12 -19.00 4.92
CA SER A 369 -14.16 -19.92 5.37
C SER A 369 -14.44 -19.77 6.88
N LEU A 370 -13.39 -19.64 7.71
CA LEU A 370 -13.52 -19.36 9.14
C LEU A 370 -14.23 -18.02 9.40
N LEU A 371 -13.84 -16.96 8.68
CA LEU A 371 -14.50 -15.65 8.79
C LEU A 371 -15.96 -15.70 8.34
N ALA A 372 -16.26 -16.44 7.26
CA ALA A 372 -17.62 -16.62 6.78
C ALA A 372 -18.48 -17.41 7.77
N ALA A 373 -17.95 -18.47 8.38
CA ALA A 373 -18.64 -19.23 9.41
C ALA A 373 -18.92 -18.38 10.67
N ASP A 374 -17.98 -17.52 11.08
CA ASP A 374 -18.13 -16.58 12.20
C ASP A 374 -19.18 -15.48 11.91
N GLN A 375 -19.17 -14.91 10.71
CA GLN A 375 -19.96 -13.73 10.38
C GLN A 375 -21.33 -14.05 9.77
N LEU A 376 -21.40 -15.06 8.90
CA LEU A 376 -22.59 -15.42 8.13
C LEU A 376 -23.30 -16.67 8.70
N GLY A 377 -22.57 -17.51 9.45
CA GLY A 377 -23.14 -18.62 10.20
C GLY A 377 -23.97 -19.57 9.34
N SER A 378 -25.27 -19.66 9.64
CA SER A 378 -26.20 -20.55 8.92
C SER A 378 -26.79 -19.94 7.64
N ALA A 379 -26.29 -18.80 7.16
CA ALA A 379 -26.71 -18.26 5.87
C ALA A 379 -26.46 -19.28 4.75
N PRO A 380 -27.33 -19.37 3.73
CA PRO A 380 -27.16 -20.31 2.63
C PRO A 380 -25.84 -20.11 1.89
N SER A 381 -25.25 -21.22 1.46
CA SER A 381 -24.06 -21.26 0.61
C SER A 381 -24.27 -22.29 -0.51
N SER A 382 -23.50 -22.13 -1.58
CA SER A 382 -23.48 -23.05 -2.73
C SER A 382 -22.74 -24.35 -2.46
N GLY A 383 -22.03 -24.45 -1.33
CA GLY A 383 -21.30 -25.65 -0.93
C GLY A 383 -22.19 -26.81 -0.47
N PRO A 384 -21.60 -28.01 -0.31
CA PRO A 384 -22.34 -29.26 -0.12
C PRO A 384 -23.10 -29.37 1.21
N GLY A 385 -22.71 -28.61 2.23
CA GLY A 385 -23.36 -28.50 3.53
C GLY A 385 -24.49 -27.47 3.58
N GLY A 386 -24.67 -26.66 2.52
CA GLY A 386 -25.81 -25.76 2.32
C GLY A 386 -25.84 -24.51 3.22
N SER A 387 -24.83 -24.32 4.07
CA SER A 387 -24.59 -23.07 4.78
C SER A 387 -23.10 -22.87 5.08
N PHE A 388 -22.66 -21.62 5.23
CA PHE A 388 -21.25 -21.30 5.47
C PHE A 388 -20.65 -22.07 6.66
N HIS A 389 -21.37 -22.15 7.78
CA HIS A 389 -20.92 -22.88 8.95
C HIS A 389 -20.83 -24.39 8.71
N SER A 390 -21.84 -25.00 8.06
CA SER A 390 -21.82 -26.43 7.75
C SER A 390 -20.73 -26.79 6.73
N ASP A 391 -20.51 -25.94 5.72
CA ASP A 391 -19.45 -26.12 4.73
C ASP A 391 -18.07 -26.01 5.36
N TRP A 392 -17.87 -25.02 6.23
CA TRP A 392 -16.63 -24.86 7.00
C TRP A 392 -16.34 -26.11 7.84
N LEU A 393 -17.31 -26.61 8.60
CA LEU A 393 -17.16 -27.85 9.36
C LEU A 393 -16.84 -29.06 8.47
N ALA A 394 -17.53 -29.19 7.33
CA ALA A 394 -17.30 -30.27 6.38
C ALA A 394 -15.90 -30.22 5.75
N ASN A 395 -15.32 -29.03 5.62
CA ASN A 395 -13.95 -28.82 5.13
C ASN A 395 -12.89 -28.90 6.26
N GLY A 396 -13.23 -29.42 7.43
CA GLY A 396 -12.28 -29.61 8.53
C GLY A 396 -12.21 -28.46 9.52
N GLY A 397 -13.17 -27.55 9.49
CA GLY A 397 -13.36 -26.50 10.48
C GLY A 397 -13.36 -27.04 11.91
N ARG A 398 -12.66 -26.33 12.81
CA ARG A 398 -12.54 -26.73 14.22
C ARG A 398 -13.40 -25.83 15.11
N PRO A 399 -14.49 -26.34 15.73
CA PRO A 399 -15.32 -25.54 16.65
C PRO A 399 -14.54 -24.89 17.80
N SER A 400 -13.48 -25.54 18.28
CA SER A 400 -12.58 -25.00 19.30
C SER A 400 -11.82 -23.75 18.83
N ASP A 401 -11.48 -23.67 17.54
CA ASP A 401 -10.82 -22.51 16.97
C ASP A 401 -11.79 -21.35 16.80
N LEU A 402 -13.00 -21.61 16.28
CA LEU A 402 -14.05 -20.58 16.18
C LEU A 402 -14.41 -20.00 17.56
N ALA A 403 -14.50 -20.85 18.60
CA ALA A 403 -14.74 -20.40 19.97
C ALA A 403 -13.61 -19.52 20.55
N ARG A 404 -12.36 -19.70 20.07
CA ARG A 404 -11.19 -18.90 20.46
C ARG A 404 -10.96 -17.68 19.57
N LEU A 405 -11.76 -17.48 18.52
CA LEU A 405 -11.61 -16.37 17.59
C LEU A 405 -11.96 -15.05 18.28
N ARG A 406 -10.96 -14.17 18.47
CA ARG A 406 -11.09 -12.87 19.16
C ARG A 406 -11.19 -11.70 18.17
N PRO A 407 -11.69 -10.52 18.58
CA PRO A 407 -11.75 -9.35 17.70
C PRO A 407 -10.42 -8.99 17.04
N ALA A 408 -9.30 -9.13 17.76
CA ALA A 408 -7.97 -8.91 17.21
C ALA A 408 -7.61 -9.89 16.08
N HIS A 409 -7.99 -11.17 16.20
CA HIS A 409 -7.76 -12.17 15.15
C HIS A 409 -8.59 -11.85 13.91
N ARG A 410 -9.87 -11.48 14.09
CA ARG A 410 -10.76 -11.07 12.99
C ARG A 410 -10.21 -9.85 12.24
N ALA A 411 -9.76 -8.85 12.98
CA ALA A 411 -9.18 -7.64 12.40
C ALA A 411 -7.89 -7.95 11.62
N TRP A 412 -7.02 -8.80 12.16
CA TRP A 412 -5.79 -9.23 11.50
C TRP A 412 -6.09 -10.04 10.22
N LEU A 413 -6.97 -11.04 10.29
CA LEU A 413 -7.36 -11.85 9.12
C LEU A 413 -7.93 -10.99 7.98
N ARG A 414 -8.81 -10.03 8.29
CA ARG A 414 -9.38 -9.11 7.28
C ARG A 414 -8.36 -8.16 6.65
N GLN A 415 -7.18 -8.00 7.26
CA GLN A 415 -6.11 -7.14 6.74
C GLN A 415 -5.08 -7.90 5.92
N LEU A 416 -5.13 -9.23 5.88
CA LEU A 416 -4.21 -10.04 5.10
C LEU A 416 -4.41 -9.77 3.60
N PRO A 417 -3.33 -9.60 2.82
CA PRO A 417 -3.44 -9.48 1.37
C PRO A 417 -3.98 -10.77 0.74
N PHE A 418 -4.72 -10.64 -0.35
CA PHE A 418 -5.11 -11.76 -1.20
C PHE A 418 -3.96 -12.24 -2.10
N MET A 419 -3.09 -11.31 -2.50
CA MET A 419 -1.82 -11.57 -3.18
C MET A 419 -0.74 -10.57 -2.77
N ALA A 420 0.51 -10.97 -2.85
CA ALA A 420 1.66 -10.13 -2.48
C ALA A 420 2.83 -10.33 -3.47
N ARG A 421 3.79 -9.40 -3.48
CA ARG A 421 5.02 -9.52 -4.27
C ARG A 421 6.25 -9.44 -3.37
N VAL A 422 7.18 -10.38 -3.55
CA VAL A 422 8.45 -10.47 -2.82
C VAL A 422 9.58 -10.69 -3.82
N GLY A 423 10.30 -9.62 -4.15
CA GLY A 423 11.27 -9.66 -5.26
C GLY A 423 10.58 -10.11 -6.56
N PRO A 424 11.10 -11.13 -7.28
CA PRO A 424 10.44 -11.68 -8.46
C PRO A 424 9.24 -12.59 -8.15
N ALA A 425 9.02 -12.97 -6.88
CA ALA A 425 7.95 -13.89 -6.52
C ALA A 425 6.61 -13.16 -6.38
N LEU A 426 5.60 -13.58 -7.14
CA LEU A 426 4.20 -13.25 -6.95
C LEU A 426 3.56 -14.34 -6.08
N LEU A 427 3.16 -13.98 -4.87
CA LEU A 427 2.58 -14.88 -3.88
C LEU A 427 1.07 -14.87 -4.02
N VAL A 428 0.50 -16.05 -4.20
CA VAL A 428 -0.94 -16.29 -4.24
C VAL A 428 -1.25 -17.55 -3.46
N HIS A 429 -2.50 -17.75 -3.03
CA HIS A 429 -2.84 -18.96 -2.28
C HIS A 429 -3.06 -20.16 -3.19
N ALA A 430 -3.93 -20.05 -4.20
CA ALA A 430 -4.30 -21.16 -5.07
C ALA A 430 -3.83 -20.97 -6.52
N ASP A 431 -3.62 -22.09 -7.22
CA ASP A 431 -3.43 -22.11 -8.68
C ASP A 431 -4.76 -21.97 -9.43
N ALA A 432 -5.35 -20.78 -9.30
CA ALA A 432 -6.67 -20.41 -9.80
C ALA A 432 -6.60 -19.15 -10.70
N ASP A 433 -7.59 -18.96 -11.56
CA ASP A 433 -7.72 -17.80 -12.48
C ASP A 433 -8.43 -16.58 -11.84
N VAL A 434 -8.78 -16.70 -10.56
CA VAL A 434 -9.54 -15.73 -9.77
C VAL A 434 -8.92 -14.32 -9.71
N TYR A 435 -7.61 -14.20 -9.92
CA TYR A 435 -6.84 -12.99 -9.66
C TYR A 435 -7.03 -11.89 -10.72
N THR A 436 -6.85 -12.21 -12.01
CA THR A 436 -6.88 -11.21 -13.11
C THR A 436 -8.27 -10.63 -13.36
N SER A 437 -9.32 -11.35 -12.98
CA SER A 437 -10.70 -10.86 -13.05
C SER A 437 -11.05 -9.82 -11.98
N ARG A 438 -10.18 -9.60 -10.98
CA ARG A 438 -10.42 -8.71 -9.82
C ARG A 438 -9.62 -7.42 -9.85
N GLY A 439 -8.73 -7.26 -10.82
CA GLY A 439 -7.93 -6.06 -10.95
C GLY A 439 -6.73 -6.24 -11.87
N SER A 440 -6.14 -5.11 -12.21
CA SER A 440 -4.96 -4.98 -13.08
C SER A 440 -3.66 -4.79 -12.30
N SER A 441 -3.74 -4.63 -10.97
CA SER A 441 -2.59 -4.54 -10.07
C SER A 441 -2.81 -5.34 -8.78
N VAL A 442 -1.74 -5.73 -8.09
CA VAL A 442 -1.79 -6.43 -6.78
C VAL A 442 -2.64 -5.62 -5.79
N ALA A 443 -2.52 -4.30 -5.83
CA ALA A 443 -3.24 -3.41 -4.94
C ALA A 443 -4.74 -3.37 -5.20
N GLU A 444 -5.14 -3.33 -6.47
CA GLU A 444 -6.54 -3.34 -6.88
C GLU A 444 -7.20 -4.66 -6.49
N VAL A 445 -6.54 -5.79 -6.74
CA VAL A 445 -7.04 -7.12 -6.36
C VAL A 445 -7.25 -7.20 -4.84
N ASN A 446 -6.26 -6.78 -4.05
CA ASN A 446 -6.36 -6.76 -2.59
C ASN A 446 -7.48 -5.83 -2.09
N ALA A 447 -7.66 -4.66 -2.72
CA ALA A 447 -8.72 -3.72 -2.36
C ALA A 447 -10.12 -4.28 -2.66
N VAL A 448 -10.29 -4.94 -3.81
CA VAL A 448 -11.57 -5.59 -4.19
C VAL A 448 -11.92 -6.69 -3.19
N VAL A 449 -10.97 -7.58 -2.86
CA VAL A 449 -11.20 -8.66 -1.90
C VAL A 449 -11.43 -8.11 -0.49
N GLY A 450 -10.64 -7.13 -0.04
CA GLY A 450 -10.84 -6.47 1.25
C GLY A 450 -12.23 -5.82 1.38
N ALA A 451 -12.74 -5.21 0.30
CA ALA A 451 -14.09 -4.67 0.27
C ALA A 451 -15.16 -5.76 0.40
N THR A 452 -14.97 -6.93 -0.24
CA THR A 452 -15.84 -8.10 -0.08
C THR A 452 -15.86 -8.59 1.36
N LEU A 453 -14.69 -8.73 2.01
CA LEU A 453 -14.61 -9.22 3.39
C LEU A 453 -15.15 -8.22 4.43
N ALA A 454 -15.18 -6.93 4.10
CA ALA A 454 -15.68 -5.90 5.01
C ALA A 454 -17.19 -5.63 4.82
N HIS A 455 -17.70 -5.66 3.58
CA HIS A 455 -19.06 -5.18 3.25
C HIS A 455 -19.81 -6.06 2.23
N GLY A 456 -19.23 -7.19 1.81
CA GLY A 456 -19.83 -8.07 0.80
C GLY A 456 -21.10 -8.77 1.28
N THR A 457 -21.99 -9.07 0.33
CA THR A 457 -23.17 -9.92 0.55
C THR A 457 -22.76 -11.38 0.71
N ALA A 458 -23.64 -12.22 1.27
CA ALA A 458 -23.42 -13.67 1.34
C ALA A 458 -23.03 -14.26 -0.04
N ASP A 459 -23.73 -13.90 -1.11
CA ASP A 459 -23.41 -14.34 -2.47
C ASP A 459 -22.00 -13.94 -2.92
N ALA A 460 -21.54 -12.74 -2.54
CA ALA A 460 -20.19 -12.29 -2.87
C ALA A 460 -19.10 -13.07 -2.11
N TRP A 461 -19.36 -13.43 -0.85
CA TRP A 461 -18.49 -14.31 -0.07
C TRP A 461 -18.45 -15.72 -0.66
N ASP A 462 -19.60 -16.26 -1.03
CA ASP A 462 -19.74 -17.60 -1.63
C ASP A 462 -19.00 -17.68 -2.97
N ALA A 463 -19.19 -16.70 -3.85
CA ALA A 463 -18.49 -16.60 -5.13
C ALA A 463 -16.97 -16.47 -4.96
N LEU A 464 -16.51 -15.72 -3.95
CA LEU A 464 -15.08 -15.61 -3.63
C LEU A 464 -14.50 -16.95 -3.14
N LEU A 465 -15.19 -17.61 -2.22
CA LEU A 465 -14.78 -18.93 -1.69
C LEU A 465 -14.73 -19.99 -2.79
N ALA A 466 -15.76 -20.05 -3.64
CA ALA A 466 -15.83 -20.99 -4.75
C ALA A 466 -14.65 -20.77 -5.72
N ALA A 467 -14.36 -19.52 -6.07
CA ALA A 467 -13.28 -19.19 -7.00
C ALA A 467 -11.88 -19.46 -6.41
N LEU A 468 -11.65 -19.12 -5.13
CA LEU A 468 -10.36 -19.39 -4.48
C LEU A 468 -10.14 -20.87 -4.19
N SER A 469 -11.21 -21.65 -4.02
CA SER A 469 -11.11 -23.10 -3.80
C SER A 469 -10.85 -23.91 -5.08
N ALA A 470 -10.83 -23.26 -6.25
CA ALA A 470 -10.40 -23.89 -7.49
C ALA A 470 -8.93 -24.34 -7.40
N ARG A 471 -8.57 -25.38 -8.17
CA ARG A 471 -7.25 -26.01 -8.15
C ARG A 471 -6.85 -26.46 -9.54
N ARG A 472 -5.54 -26.57 -9.77
CA ARG A 472 -4.93 -27.10 -11.00
C ARG A 472 -5.09 -26.24 -12.24
N ALA A 473 -5.63 -25.01 -12.15
CA ALA A 473 -5.83 -24.18 -13.34
C ALA A 473 -4.50 -23.88 -14.05
N PHE A 474 -3.42 -23.62 -13.30
CA PHE A 474 -2.10 -23.38 -13.88
C PHE A 474 -1.43 -24.64 -14.45
N LEU A 475 -1.81 -25.82 -13.96
CA LEU A 475 -1.35 -27.10 -14.52
C LEU A 475 -2.08 -27.42 -15.82
N GLU A 476 -3.36 -27.07 -15.91
CA GLU A 476 -4.22 -27.36 -17.04
C GLU A 476 -4.04 -26.33 -18.17
N ASP A 477 -3.75 -25.08 -17.83
CA ASP A 477 -3.46 -24.00 -18.77
C ASP A 477 -2.19 -23.23 -18.38
N ALA A 478 -1.09 -23.54 -19.09
CA ALA A 478 0.21 -22.90 -18.90
C ALA A 478 0.25 -21.42 -19.35
N THR A 479 -0.79 -20.91 -20.01
CA THR A 479 -0.88 -19.49 -20.39
C THR A 479 -1.35 -18.60 -19.23
N LEU A 480 -2.07 -19.18 -18.24
CA LEU A 480 -2.56 -18.44 -17.09
C LEU A 480 -1.43 -17.87 -16.21
N PRO A 481 -0.39 -18.64 -15.82
CA PRO A 481 0.74 -18.09 -15.08
C PRO A 481 1.47 -16.97 -15.82
N ALA A 482 1.66 -17.12 -17.14
CA ALA A 482 2.33 -16.10 -17.94
C ALA A 482 1.52 -14.80 -17.98
N THR A 483 0.19 -14.90 -18.13
CA THR A 483 -0.73 -13.76 -18.07
C THR A 483 -0.69 -13.11 -16.69
N LEU A 484 -0.73 -13.91 -15.62
CA LEU A 484 -0.69 -13.43 -14.25
C LEU A 484 0.60 -12.64 -13.97
N LEU A 485 1.75 -13.18 -14.35
CA LEU A 485 3.06 -12.53 -14.18
C LEU A 485 3.19 -11.26 -15.01
N ALA A 486 2.63 -11.24 -16.23
CA ALA A 486 2.62 -10.06 -17.08
C ALA A 486 1.73 -8.94 -16.51
N THR A 487 0.55 -9.29 -15.99
CA THR A 487 -0.37 -8.31 -15.37
C THR A 487 0.21 -7.72 -14.09
N PHE A 488 0.76 -8.56 -13.21
CA PHE A 488 1.16 -8.14 -11.86
C PHE A 488 2.66 -7.87 -11.68
N SER A 489 3.42 -7.87 -12.78
CA SER A 489 4.88 -7.60 -12.80
C SER A 489 5.68 -8.52 -11.86
N GLY A 490 5.61 -9.84 -12.12
CA GLY A 490 6.39 -10.87 -11.40
C GLY A 490 7.29 -11.69 -12.32
N GLY A 491 8.25 -12.41 -11.75
CA GLY A 491 9.10 -13.40 -12.44
C GLY A 491 8.70 -14.85 -12.19
N GLN A 492 8.05 -15.15 -11.06
CA GLN A 492 7.62 -16.50 -10.68
C GLN A 492 6.40 -16.44 -9.76
N VAL A 493 5.40 -17.30 -9.97
CA VAL A 493 4.24 -17.47 -9.09
C VAL A 493 4.58 -18.51 -8.03
N VAL A 494 4.35 -18.21 -6.76
CA VAL A 494 4.47 -19.17 -5.66
C VAL A 494 3.09 -19.35 -5.04
N HIS A 495 2.63 -20.60 -4.90
CA HIS A 495 1.28 -20.90 -4.40
C HIS A 495 1.22 -22.14 -3.49
N GLY A 496 0.20 -22.16 -2.63
CA GLY A 496 -0.21 -23.29 -1.79
C GLY A 496 -1.41 -24.04 -2.38
N HIS A 497 -2.35 -24.47 -1.52
CA HIS A 497 -3.67 -25.09 -1.77
C HIS A 497 -3.68 -26.43 -2.52
N THR A 498 -3.01 -26.49 -3.67
CA THR A 498 -2.88 -27.71 -4.45
C THR A 498 -1.69 -28.51 -3.96
N LEU A 499 -1.97 -29.52 -3.13
CA LEU A 499 -1.02 -30.49 -2.61
C LEU A 499 -0.01 -30.94 -3.66
N VAL A 500 1.28 -30.69 -3.42
CA VAL A 500 2.38 -31.15 -4.29
C VAL A 500 2.29 -32.66 -4.53
N ALA A 501 1.97 -33.41 -3.48
CA ALA A 501 1.73 -34.86 -3.50
C ALA A 501 0.74 -35.27 -4.61
N ALA A 502 -0.38 -34.55 -4.73
CA ALA A 502 -1.40 -34.80 -5.73
C ALA A 502 -0.95 -34.41 -7.14
N MET A 503 -0.12 -33.36 -7.27
CA MET A 503 0.41 -32.92 -8.56
C MET A 503 1.40 -33.93 -9.15
N ILE A 504 2.25 -34.54 -8.31
CA ILE A 504 3.27 -35.51 -8.74
C ILE A 504 2.82 -36.97 -8.64
N GLY A 505 1.61 -37.24 -8.13
CA GLY A 505 1.07 -38.59 -7.95
C GLY A 505 1.82 -39.42 -6.91
N GLN A 506 2.28 -38.80 -5.82
CA GLN A 506 2.97 -39.48 -4.72
C GLN A 506 2.24 -39.27 -3.38
N PRO A 507 2.43 -40.16 -2.40
CA PRO A 507 1.96 -39.95 -1.04
C PRO A 507 2.60 -38.69 -0.38
N PRO A 508 1.86 -37.90 0.43
CA PRO A 508 2.37 -36.71 1.12
C PRO A 508 3.66 -36.95 1.92
N GLU A 509 3.80 -38.14 2.51
CA GLU A 509 4.95 -38.54 3.33
C GLU A 509 6.24 -38.67 2.51
N LYS A 510 6.20 -38.55 1.18
CA LYS A 510 7.37 -38.53 0.29
C LYS A 510 7.75 -37.13 -0.21
N VAL A 511 6.88 -36.14 -0.01
CA VAL A 511 7.17 -34.75 -0.42
C VAL A 511 8.19 -34.15 0.55
N ARG A 512 9.29 -33.61 0.03
CA ARG A 512 10.38 -32.99 0.81
C ARG A 512 10.80 -31.62 0.27
N ALA A 513 10.27 -31.23 -0.88
CA ALA A 513 10.68 -30.06 -1.63
C ALA A 513 9.47 -29.52 -2.42
N PRO A 514 9.50 -28.23 -2.79
CA PRO A 514 8.47 -27.65 -3.64
C PRO A 514 8.49 -28.24 -5.05
N LEU A 515 7.35 -28.17 -5.74
CA LEU A 515 7.26 -28.51 -7.15
C LEU A 515 7.41 -27.25 -8.01
N ILE A 516 8.45 -27.21 -8.83
CA ILE A 516 8.65 -26.18 -9.84
C ILE A 516 8.09 -26.70 -11.18
N TYR A 517 7.18 -25.95 -11.81
CA TYR A 517 6.52 -26.36 -13.05
C TYR A 517 6.21 -25.15 -13.96
N SER A 518 5.55 -25.39 -15.10
CA SER A 518 5.23 -24.36 -16.11
C SER A 518 6.47 -23.61 -16.61
N ASP A 519 7.50 -24.36 -17.02
CA ASP A 519 8.84 -23.87 -17.40
C ASP A 519 9.51 -22.97 -16.34
N GLY A 520 9.30 -23.30 -15.06
CA GLY A 520 9.88 -22.54 -13.95
C GLY A 520 9.07 -21.31 -13.53
N ARG A 521 7.92 -21.04 -14.17
CA ARG A 521 7.06 -19.90 -13.81
C ARG A 521 6.25 -20.13 -12.55
N CYS A 522 6.03 -21.38 -12.13
CA CYS A 522 5.22 -21.69 -10.95
C CYS A 522 5.98 -22.55 -9.95
N VAL A 523 5.74 -22.30 -8.67
CA VAL A 523 6.25 -23.08 -7.54
C VAL A 523 5.10 -23.40 -6.58
N ALA A 524 4.78 -24.69 -6.44
CA ALA A 524 3.83 -25.17 -5.46
C ALA A 524 4.55 -25.51 -4.15
N VAL A 525 4.07 -24.97 -3.03
CA VAL A 525 4.68 -25.11 -1.69
C VAL A 525 3.78 -25.80 -0.66
N ASP A 526 2.58 -26.25 -1.05
CA ASP A 526 1.75 -27.09 -0.17
C ASP A 526 2.38 -28.48 0.01
N ALA A 527 3.01 -28.66 1.17
CA ALA A 527 3.69 -29.89 1.56
C ALA A 527 2.74 -30.98 2.10
N GLY A 528 1.46 -30.67 2.30
CA GLY A 528 0.49 -31.58 2.90
C GLY A 528 0.74 -31.87 4.37
N LEU A 529 1.08 -30.85 5.17
CA LEU A 529 1.33 -30.99 6.61
C LEU A 529 0.17 -31.69 7.34
N ALA A 530 -1.07 -31.23 7.13
CA ALA A 530 -2.26 -31.87 7.70
C ALA A 530 -2.57 -33.25 7.10
N ALA A 531 -1.96 -33.60 5.97
CA ALA A 531 -2.08 -34.90 5.32
C ALA A 531 -0.95 -35.88 5.71
N GLY A 532 -0.15 -35.55 6.74
CA GLY A 532 0.96 -36.40 7.21
C GLY A 532 2.28 -36.19 6.48
N GLY A 533 2.36 -35.20 5.59
CA GLY A 533 3.61 -34.76 4.98
C GLY A 533 4.56 -34.17 6.03
N PRO A 534 5.89 -34.32 5.87
CA PRO A 534 6.86 -33.81 6.84
C PRO A 534 7.00 -32.29 6.86
N GLY A 535 6.40 -31.59 5.88
CA GLY A 535 6.62 -30.16 5.67
C GLY A 535 7.98 -29.82 5.06
N PHE A 536 8.09 -28.61 4.52
CA PHE A 536 9.35 -27.95 4.18
C PHE A 536 9.13 -26.44 4.18
N VAL A 537 10.23 -25.68 4.19
CA VAL A 537 10.24 -24.23 3.96
C VAL A 537 10.94 -23.99 2.64
N TYR A 538 10.29 -23.30 1.70
CA TYR A 538 10.91 -22.96 0.43
C TYR A 538 11.65 -21.63 0.54
N ARG A 539 12.97 -21.64 0.40
CA ARG A 539 13.79 -20.43 0.32
C ARG A 539 13.86 -19.96 -1.14
N LEU A 540 13.46 -18.72 -1.40
CA LEU A 540 13.59 -18.10 -2.72
C LEU A 540 15.07 -18.06 -3.14
N PRO A 541 15.43 -18.57 -4.33
CA PRO A 541 16.78 -18.46 -4.85
C PRO A 541 17.21 -16.98 -4.98
N PRO A 542 18.50 -16.66 -4.79
CA PRO A 542 19.01 -15.33 -5.11
C PRO A 542 18.81 -15.04 -6.61
N ALA A 543 18.44 -13.80 -6.94
CA ALA A 543 18.24 -13.32 -8.30
C ALA A 543 19.55 -13.21 -9.09
#